data_AF-A0A4R1L7W0-F1
#
_entry.id   AF-A0A4R1L7W0-F1
#
_cell.length_a   1.000
_cell.length_b   1.000
_cell.length_c   1.000
_cell.angle_alpha   90.00
_cell.angle_beta   90.00
_cell.angle_gamma   90.00
#
_symmetry.space_group_name_H-M   'P 1'
#
loop_
_entity.id
_entity.type
_entity.pdbx_description
1 polymer ?
#
loop_
_entity_poly.entity_id
_entity_poly.type
_entity_poly.pdbx_seq_one_letter_code
_entity_poly.pdbx_strand_id
1 'polypeptide(L)'
;MRQQIRAITLTGLLAVGLSGSILIAQDAAQQPPSPPAQGSMQQPPMRGMRHMNPDRQLKHMTKMLNLSADQQSQIKPILVDHQQQMQKLMQDQSLSRQDRMQQMRTINQDTHAKVDAILNDQQKQQWQQMMQHRMQMRHQQMQNGPQPNSGSAPQPPASPQQ
;
A
#
# COMPACT_ATOMS: atom_id res chain seq x y z
N MET A 1 29.51 12.99 -12.19
CA MET A 1 30.22 13.65 -11.08
C MET A 1 29.86 12.93 -9.80
N ARG A 2 30.86 12.33 -9.13
CA ARG A 2 30.75 11.72 -7.81
C ARG A 2 31.13 12.78 -6.78
N GLN A 3 30.35 12.94 -5.71
CA GLN A 3 30.85 13.47 -4.43
C GLN A 3 30.05 12.83 -3.28
N GLN A 4 30.76 12.04 -2.47
CA GLN A 4 30.44 11.61 -1.10
C GLN A 4 30.79 12.77 -0.13
N ILE A 5 30.51 12.62 1.18
CA ILE A 5 31.14 13.26 2.39
C ILE A 5 30.06 13.80 3.35
N ARG A 6 30.08 13.66 4.70
CA ARG A 6 30.85 12.93 5.72
C ARG A 6 30.04 13.00 7.03
N ALA A 7 30.26 12.03 7.92
CA ALA A 7 29.80 12.02 9.30
C ALA A 7 30.51 13.09 10.17
N ILE A 8 29.83 13.55 11.23
CA ILE A 8 30.42 14.29 12.34
C ILE A 8 29.90 13.69 13.65
N THR A 9 30.83 13.18 14.45
CA THR A 9 30.71 12.76 15.85
C THR A 9 31.34 13.80 16.77
N LEU A 10 30.77 14.03 17.97
CA LEU A 10 31.46 14.50 19.18
C LEU A 10 30.50 14.24 20.37
N THR A 11 30.73 13.28 21.28
CA THR A 11 31.57 13.34 22.50
C THR A 11 31.32 14.63 23.28
N GLY A 12 30.88 14.69 24.54
CA GLY A 12 30.66 13.77 25.66
C GLY A 12 30.68 14.63 26.94
N LEU A 13 30.08 14.22 28.05
CA LEU A 13 30.61 14.55 29.39
C LEU A 13 29.93 13.72 30.47
N LEU A 14 30.76 13.16 31.35
CA LEU A 14 30.43 12.34 32.50
C LEU A 14 30.64 13.21 33.75
N ALA A 15 29.67 13.25 34.66
CA ALA A 15 29.86 13.79 36.00
C ALA A 15 29.07 12.96 37.01
N VAL A 16 29.81 12.24 37.84
CA VAL A 16 29.35 11.48 39.01
C VAL A 16 29.26 12.45 40.19
N GLY A 17 28.13 12.45 40.90
CA GLY A 17 27.97 13.09 42.19
C GLY A 17 27.32 12.13 43.18
N LEU A 18 28.11 11.68 44.17
CA LEU A 18 27.67 10.93 45.34
C LEU A 18 27.10 11.90 46.38
N SER A 19 25.92 11.63 46.94
CA SER A 19 25.54 12.05 48.31
C SER A 19 24.18 11.46 48.75
N GLY A 20 24.20 10.71 49.86
CA GLY A 20 23.19 10.82 50.92
C GLY A 20 21.95 9.91 50.84
N SER A 21 22.00 8.77 51.51
CA SER A 21 20.82 8.02 51.91
C SER A 21 20.13 8.71 53.10
N ILE A 22 18.87 9.09 52.95
CA ILE A 22 17.95 9.26 54.08
C ILE A 22 16.71 8.41 53.78
N LEU A 23 16.48 7.42 54.65
CA LEU A 23 15.24 6.68 54.74
C LEU A 23 14.16 7.62 55.30
N ILE A 24 13.16 7.96 54.49
CA ILE A 24 11.90 8.55 54.99
C ILE A 24 10.75 7.73 54.45
N ALA A 25 9.83 7.50 55.39
CA ALA A 25 8.70 6.61 55.36
C ALA A 25 7.67 6.92 54.28
N GLN A 26 6.83 5.92 54.05
CA GLN A 26 5.62 5.95 53.23
C GLN A 26 4.75 7.18 53.56
N ASP A 27 4.47 7.99 52.56
CA ASP A 27 3.17 8.65 52.44
C ASP A 27 2.80 8.67 50.96
N ALA A 28 1.81 7.84 50.62
CA ALA A 28 1.23 7.77 49.29
C ALA A 28 0.27 8.96 49.11
N ALA A 29 0.81 10.17 49.02
CA ALA A 29 0.07 11.36 48.65
C ALA A 29 0.07 11.52 47.12
N GLN A 30 -0.96 10.92 46.52
CA GLN A 30 -1.68 11.32 45.30
C GLN A 30 -1.07 12.48 44.49
N GLN A 31 -0.40 12.16 43.38
CA GLN A 31 -0.21 13.12 42.29
C GLN A 31 -1.56 13.36 41.59
N PRO A 32 -2.00 14.60 41.36
CA PRO A 32 -3.21 14.88 40.61
C PRO A 32 -3.05 14.38 39.16
N PRO A 33 -4.04 13.68 38.59
CA PRO A 33 -3.94 13.20 37.22
C PRO A 33 -3.93 14.37 36.25
N SER A 34 -2.90 14.44 35.40
CA SER A 34 -2.84 15.32 34.24
C SER A 34 -4.06 15.05 33.33
N PRO A 35 -4.76 16.07 32.83
CA PRO A 35 -5.85 15.86 31.88
C PRO A 35 -5.31 15.20 30.60
N PRO A 36 -6.01 14.21 30.03
CA PRO A 36 -5.58 13.58 28.79
C PRO A 36 -5.60 14.64 27.68
N ALA A 37 -4.44 14.90 27.10
CA ALA A 37 -4.31 15.70 25.90
C ALA A 37 -5.22 15.10 24.83
N GLN A 38 -6.22 15.88 24.41
CA GLN A 38 -7.13 15.58 23.32
C GLN A 38 -6.35 15.00 22.15
N GLY A 39 -6.75 13.80 21.74
CA GLY A 39 -6.16 13.09 20.62
C GLY A 39 -6.13 13.98 19.39
N SER A 40 -4.94 14.41 19.01
CA SER A 40 -4.66 14.77 17.64
C SER A 40 -5.02 13.54 16.82
N MET A 41 -6.15 13.61 16.10
CA MET A 41 -6.49 12.66 15.06
C MET A 41 -5.33 12.69 14.07
N GLN A 42 -4.37 11.78 14.27
CA GLN A 42 -3.36 11.46 13.28
C GLN A 42 -4.15 10.93 12.10
N GLN A 43 -4.38 11.81 11.13
CA GLN A 43 -4.94 11.44 9.85
C GLN A 43 -4.13 10.23 9.37
N PRO A 44 -4.77 9.07 9.13
CA PRO A 44 -4.04 7.92 8.62
C PRO A 44 -3.34 8.40 7.35
N PRO A 45 -2.03 8.13 7.18
CA PRO A 45 -1.31 8.59 6.00
C PRO A 45 -2.12 8.15 4.78
N MET A 46 -2.54 9.12 3.96
CA MET A 46 -3.23 8.90 2.69
C MET A 46 -2.55 7.71 2.03
N ARG A 47 -3.25 6.57 2.00
CA ARG A 47 -2.66 5.28 1.66
C ARG A 47 -2.10 5.41 0.26
N GLY A 48 -0.78 5.61 0.17
CA GLY A 48 -0.10 6.03 -1.04
C GLY A 48 -0.54 5.17 -2.21
N MET A 49 -0.79 5.81 -3.35
CA MET A 49 -1.14 5.15 -4.60
C MET A 49 -0.23 3.93 -4.75
N ARG A 50 -0.79 2.73 -4.61
CA ARG A 50 0.00 1.50 -4.50
C ARG A 50 0.75 1.36 -5.82
N HIS A 51 2.04 1.70 -5.84
CA HIS A 51 2.83 1.69 -7.06
C HIS A 51 2.70 0.32 -7.73
N MET A 52 2.28 0.31 -8.98
CA MET A 52 2.27 -0.90 -9.80
C MET A 52 3.71 -1.38 -9.90
N ASN A 53 3.95 -2.64 -9.55
CA ASN A 53 5.26 -3.27 -9.62
C ASN A 53 5.18 -4.38 -10.69
N PRO A 54 5.86 -4.20 -11.84
CA PRO A 54 5.79 -5.14 -12.96
C PRO A 54 6.20 -6.56 -12.57
N ASP A 55 7.23 -6.74 -11.74
CA ASP A 55 7.69 -8.07 -11.33
C ASP A 55 6.65 -8.79 -10.46
N ARG A 56 5.98 -8.09 -9.55
CA ARG A 56 4.88 -8.67 -8.76
C ARG A 56 3.68 -9.04 -9.63
N GLN A 57 3.36 -8.19 -10.60
CA GLN A 57 2.26 -8.47 -11.53
C GLN A 57 2.59 -9.68 -12.41
N LEU A 58 3.81 -9.74 -12.95
CA LEU A 58 4.28 -10.88 -13.73
C LEU A 58 4.24 -12.15 -12.89
N LYS A 59 4.77 -12.15 -11.67
CA LYS A 59 4.73 -13.30 -10.77
C LYS A 59 3.31 -13.79 -10.50
N HIS A 60 2.35 -12.87 -10.33
CA HIS A 60 0.95 -13.23 -10.16
C HIS A 60 0.36 -13.84 -11.43
N MET A 61 0.62 -13.25 -12.60
CA MET A 61 0.17 -13.79 -13.89
C MET A 61 0.78 -15.17 -14.16
N THR A 62 2.07 -15.37 -13.89
CA THR A 62 2.75 -16.66 -13.99
C THR A 62 2.05 -17.71 -13.13
N LYS A 63 1.72 -17.37 -11.88
CA LYS A 63 1.03 -18.31 -10.98
C LYS A 63 -0.38 -18.67 -11.48
N MET A 64 -1.11 -17.70 -12.00
CA MET A 64 -2.49 -17.91 -12.43
C MET A 64 -2.56 -18.66 -13.76
N LEU A 65 -1.73 -18.27 -14.75
CA LEU A 65 -1.79 -18.75 -16.13
C LEU A 65 -0.72 -19.81 -16.46
N ASN A 66 0.12 -20.18 -15.49
CA ASN A 66 1.26 -21.08 -15.69
C ASN A 66 2.14 -20.66 -16.88
N LEU A 67 2.58 -19.39 -16.89
CA LEU A 67 3.34 -18.81 -18.00
C LEU A 67 4.70 -19.49 -18.17
N SER A 68 5.07 -19.79 -19.41
CA SER A 68 6.42 -20.28 -19.74
C SER A 68 7.49 -19.21 -19.52
N ALA A 69 8.76 -19.59 -19.49
CA ALA A 69 9.87 -18.63 -19.39
C ALA A 69 9.86 -17.63 -20.56
N ASP A 70 9.60 -18.11 -21.78
CA ASP A 70 9.52 -17.27 -22.97
C ASP A 70 8.38 -16.26 -22.87
N GLN A 71 7.18 -16.71 -22.49
CA GLN A 71 6.03 -15.83 -22.28
C GLN A 71 6.32 -14.77 -21.21
N GLN A 72 6.96 -15.16 -20.10
CA GLN A 72 7.35 -14.22 -19.06
C GLN A 72 8.32 -13.14 -19.59
N SER A 73 9.30 -13.55 -20.40
CA SER A 73 10.28 -12.64 -21.01
C SER A 73 9.63 -11.62 -21.96
N GLN A 74 8.58 -12.04 -22.70
CA GLN A 74 7.81 -11.19 -23.61
C GLN A 74 6.82 -10.28 -22.86
N ILE A 75 6.19 -10.76 -21.79
CA ILE A 75 5.20 -10.02 -21.02
C ILE A 75 5.85 -8.96 -20.12
N LYS A 76 7.03 -9.23 -19.53
CA LYS A 76 7.71 -8.29 -18.63
C LYS A 76 7.87 -6.86 -19.21
N PRO A 77 8.40 -6.65 -20.42
CA PRO A 77 8.53 -5.30 -20.98
C PRO A 77 7.18 -4.61 -21.21
N ILE A 78 6.12 -5.36 -21.55
CA ILE A 78 4.76 -4.81 -21.69
C ILE A 78 4.26 -4.26 -20.34
N LEU A 79 4.51 -4.98 -19.24
CA LEU A 79 4.12 -4.53 -17.90
C LEU A 79 4.94 -3.32 -17.42
N VAL A 80 6.21 -3.22 -17.82
CA VAL A 80 7.05 -2.05 -17.54
C VAL A 80 6.54 -0.82 -18.30
N ASP A 81 6.22 -0.96 -19.59
CA ASP A 81 5.63 0.11 -20.41
C ASP A 81 4.29 0.58 -19.82
N HIS A 82 3.42 -0.36 -19.44
CA HIS A 82 2.16 -0.07 -18.76
C HIS A 82 2.37 0.77 -17.49
N GLN A 83 3.30 0.36 -16.62
CA GLN A 83 3.63 1.11 -15.41
C GLN A 83 4.09 2.54 -15.74
N GLN A 84 4.99 2.71 -16.71
CA GLN A 84 5.52 4.01 -17.10
C GLN A 84 4.43 4.94 -17.66
N GLN A 85 3.56 4.41 -18.52
CA GLN A 85 2.43 5.16 -19.08
C GLN A 85 1.46 5.59 -17.99
N MET A 86 1.14 4.68 -17.05
CA MET A 86 0.27 5.00 -15.91
C MET A 86 0.90 6.05 -14.98
N GLN A 87 2.20 5.97 -14.73
CA GLN A 87 2.92 6.96 -13.94
C GLN A 87 2.93 8.34 -14.60
N LYS A 88 3.17 8.39 -15.92
CA LYS A 88 3.11 9.64 -16.70
C LYS A 88 1.70 10.25 -16.65
N LEU A 89 0.68 9.42 -16.86
CA LEU A 89 -0.72 9.85 -16.81
C LEU A 89 -1.13 10.42 -15.43
N MET A 90 -0.60 9.86 -14.34
CA MET A 90 -0.86 10.39 -12.99
C MET A 90 -0.12 11.70 -12.70
N GLN A 91 1.04 11.91 -13.31
CA GLN A 91 1.81 13.13 -13.18
C GLN A 91 1.27 14.27 -14.05
N ASP A 92 0.51 13.94 -15.09
CA ASP A 92 -0.13 14.93 -15.95
C ASP A 92 -1.31 15.62 -15.25
N GLN A 93 -1.04 16.82 -14.75
CA GLN A 93 -2.02 17.69 -14.10
C GLN A 93 -2.84 18.53 -15.07
N SER A 94 -2.53 18.50 -16.37
CA SER A 94 -3.26 19.29 -17.37
C SER A 94 -4.58 18.65 -17.80
N LEU A 95 -4.73 17.33 -17.59
CA LEU A 95 -5.89 16.57 -18.04
C LEU A 95 -7.09 16.72 -17.11
N SER A 96 -8.27 16.84 -17.72
CA SER A 96 -9.53 16.68 -17.00
C SER A 96 -9.64 15.28 -16.41
N ARG A 97 -10.49 15.12 -15.39
CA ARG A 97 -10.75 13.79 -14.79
C ARG A 97 -11.29 12.81 -15.83
N GLN A 98 -12.17 13.26 -16.73
CA GLN A 98 -12.78 12.41 -17.75
C GLN A 98 -11.72 11.92 -18.75
N ASP A 99 -10.88 12.82 -19.24
CA ASP A 99 -9.83 12.48 -20.21
C ASP A 99 -8.79 11.56 -19.58
N ARG A 100 -8.40 11.81 -18.34
CA ARG A 100 -7.51 10.92 -17.58
C ARG A 100 -8.10 9.52 -17.46
N MET A 101 -9.40 9.40 -17.16
CA MET A 101 -10.09 8.11 -17.08
C MET A 101 -10.19 7.41 -18.44
N GLN A 102 -10.34 8.16 -19.54
CA GLN A 102 -10.34 7.62 -20.90
C GLN A 102 -8.94 7.11 -21.28
N GLN A 103 -7.89 7.90 -21.08
CA GLN A 103 -6.51 7.49 -21.35
C GLN A 103 -6.11 6.26 -20.52
N MET A 104 -6.50 6.21 -19.24
CA MET A 104 -6.28 5.02 -18.41
C MET A 104 -6.98 3.79 -18.99
N ARG A 105 -8.19 3.92 -19.56
CA ARG A 105 -8.88 2.80 -20.22
C ARG A 105 -8.13 2.34 -21.46
N THR A 106 -7.68 3.26 -22.31
CA THR A 106 -6.90 2.95 -23.50
C THR A 106 -5.60 2.22 -23.16
N ILE A 107 -4.80 2.75 -22.23
CA ILE A 107 -3.54 2.12 -21.77
C ILE A 107 -3.79 0.69 -21.28
N ASN A 108 -4.87 0.47 -20.51
CA ASN A 108 -5.23 -0.86 -20.03
C ASN A 108 -5.67 -1.81 -21.16
N GLN A 109 -6.43 -1.32 -22.14
CA GLN A 109 -6.88 -2.11 -23.29
C GLN A 109 -5.69 -2.52 -24.17
N ASP A 110 -4.80 -1.59 -24.48
CA ASP A 110 -3.61 -1.87 -25.29
C ASP A 110 -2.68 -2.86 -24.61
N THR A 111 -2.45 -2.68 -23.29
CA THR A 111 -1.66 -3.61 -22.49
C THR A 111 -2.28 -5.01 -22.50
N HIS A 112 -3.59 -5.10 -22.37
CA HIS A 112 -4.30 -6.36 -22.43
C HIS A 112 -4.13 -7.02 -23.80
N ALA A 113 -4.38 -6.31 -24.91
CA ALA A 113 -4.24 -6.87 -26.25
C ALA A 113 -2.84 -7.42 -26.52
N LYS A 114 -1.80 -6.70 -26.08
CA LYS A 114 -0.40 -7.15 -26.20
C LYS A 114 -0.12 -8.41 -25.37
N VAL A 115 -0.67 -8.51 -24.16
CA VAL A 115 -0.54 -9.72 -23.33
C VAL A 115 -1.29 -10.88 -23.97
N ASP A 116 -2.54 -10.69 -24.42
CA ASP A 116 -3.36 -11.74 -25.03
C ASP A 116 -2.64 -12.37 -26.22
N ALA A 117 -1.99 -11.57 -27.08
CA ALA A 117 -1.23 -12.06 -28.22
C ALA A 117 -0.09 -13.05 -27.89
N ILE A 118 0.39 -13.08 -26.64
CA ILE A 118 1.47 -13.97 -26.16
C ILE A 118 0.93 -15.25 -25.52
N LEU A 119 -0.35 -15.26 -25.12
CA LEU A 119 -0.98 -16.38 -24.44
C LEU A 119 -1.45 -17.44 -25.45
N ASN A 120 -1.46 -18.71 -25.01
CA ASN A 120 -2.15 -19.77 -25.73
C ASN A 120 -3.66 -19.75 -25.44
N ASP A 121 -4.45 -20.52 -26.18
CA ASP A 121 -5.92 -20.49 -26.09
C ASP A 121 -6.46 -20.81 -24.69
N GLN A 122 -5.87 -21.78 -23.98
CA GLN A 122 -6.28 -22.13 -22.62
C GLN A 122 -6.00 -20.97 -21.65
N GLN A 123 -4.83 -20.35 -21.75
CA GLN A 123 -4.45 -19.21 -20.92
C GLN A 123 -5.31 -17.98 -21.22
N LYS A 124 -5.65 -17.75 -22.49
CA LYS A 124 -6.56 -16.66 -22.91
C LYS A 124 -7.93 -16.80 -22.26
N GLN A 125 -8.52 -18.00 -22.29
CA GLN A 125 -9.81 -18.26 -21.64
C GLN A 125 -9.75 -17.95 -20.15
N GLN A 126 -8.71 -18.42 -19.45
CA GLN A 126 -8.55 -18.15 -18.02
C GLN A 126 -8.32 -16.65 -17.75
N TRP A 127 -7.54 -15.98 -18.59
CA TRP A 127 -7.30 -14.54 -18.50
C TRP A 127 -8.58 -13.73 -18.66
N GLN A 128 -9.40 -14.06 -19.66
CA GLN A 128 -10.72 -13.45 -19.89
C GLN A 128 -11.66 -13.63 -18.70
N GLN A 129 -11.75 -14.84 -18.13
CA GLN A 129 -12.56 -15.10 -16.95
C GLN A 129 -12.12 -14.26 -15.74
N MET A 130 -10.81 -14.16 -15.48
CA MET A 130 -10.29 -13.33 -14.40
C MET A 130 -10.64 -11.85 -14.58
N MET A 131 -10.61 -11.33 -15.81
CA MET A 131 -11.00 -9.96 -16.09
C MET A 131 -12.49 -9.72 -15.93
N GLN A 132 -13.33 -10.64 -16.40
CA GLN A 132 -14.77 -10.56 -16.21
C GLN A 132 -15.11 -10.55 -14.72
N HIS A 133 -14.51 -11.44 -13.93
CA HIS A 133 -14.68 -11.48 -12.49
C HIS A 133 -14.26 -10.15 -11.83
N ARG A 134 -13.10 -9.60 -12.22
CA ARG A 134 -12.65 -8.28 -11.73
C ARG A 134 -13.64 -7.16 -12.10
N MET A 135 -14.19 -7.19 -13.31
CA MET A 135 -15.17 -6.20 -13.76
C MET A 135 -16.47 -6.30 -12.94
N GLN A 136 -16.96 -7.51 -12.70
CA GLN A 136 -18.13 -7.76 -11.85
C GLN A 136 -17.88 -7.26 -10.42
N MET A 137 -16.73 -7.59 -9.83
CA MET A 137 -16.35 -7.12 -8.49
C MET A 137 -16.28 -5.60 -8.41
N ARG A 138 -15.78 -4.92 -9.44
CA ARG A 138 -15.80 -3.45 -9.52
C ARG A 138 -17.24 -2.92 -9.61
N HIS A 139 -18.08 -3.56 -10.42
CA HIS A 139 -19.48 -3.15 -10.58
C HIS A 139 -20.25 -3.29 -9.26
N GLN A 140 -19.99 -4.36 -8.51
CA GLN A 140 -20.56 -4.57 -7.18
C GLN A 140 -20.09 -3.52 -6.17
N GLN A 141 -18.79 -3.18 -6.17
CA GLN A 141 -18.25 -2.11 -5.30
C GLN A 141 -18.84 -0.73 -5.63
N MET A 142 -19.13 -0.45 -6.90
CA MET A 142 -19.79 0.81 -7.30
C MET A 142 -21.25 0.86 -6.87
N GLN A 143 -21.97 -0.27 -6.91
CA GLN A 143 -23.37 -0.34 -6.49
C GLN A 143 -23.53 -0.27 -4.96
N ASN A 144 -22.64 -0.92 -4.21
CA ASN A 144 -22.73 -0.97 -2.74
C ASN A 144 -22.08 0.24 -2.05
N GLY A 145 -21.45 1.16 -2.82
CA GLY A 145 -20.69 2.29 -2.29
C GLY A 145 -19.40 1.87 -1.55
N PRO A 146 -18.50 2.81 -1.21
CA PRO A 146 -17.38 2.52 -0.32
C PRO A 146 -17.95 2.09 1.03
N GLN A 147 -17.86 0.79 1.34
CA GLN A 147 -18.25 0.26 2.63
C GLN A 147 -17.49 1.05 3.71
N PRO A 148 -18.18 1.76 4.62
CA PRO A 148 -17.50 2.41 5.73
C PRO A 148 -16.76 1.31 6.46
N ASN A 149 -15.47 1.53 6.70
CA ASN A 149 -14.68 0.72 7.61
C ASN A 149 -15.34 0.82 8.99
N SER A 150 -16.35 -0.01 9.26
CA SER A 150 -16.89 -0.22 10.60
C SER A 150 -15.79 -0.96 11.36
N GLY A 151 -14.93 -0.19 12.01
CA GLY A 151 -13.96 -0.63 13.00
C GLY A 151 -14.61 -1.21 14.27
N SER A 152 -15.73 -1.92 14.13
CA SER A 152 -16.32 -2.73 15.17
C SER A 152 -15.74 -4.14 15.01
N ALA A 153 -14.52 -4.33 15.53
CA ALA A 153 -14.12 -5.68 15.90
C ALA A 153 -15.21 -6.24 16.84
N PRO A 154 -15.68 -7.48 16.66
CA PRO A 154 -16.54 -8.10 17.67
C PRO A 154 -15.74 -8.18 18.97
N GLN A 155 -16.14 -7.42 19.98
CA GLN A 155 -15.61 -7.62 21.34
C GLN A 155 -15.95 -9.05 21.75
N PRO A 156 -14.98 -9.85 22.25
CA PRO A 156 -15.31 -11.13 22.86
C PRO A 156 -16.21 -10.88 24.08
N PRO A 157 -17.18 -11.78 24.38
CA PRO A 157 -18.07 -11.62 25.52
C PRO A 157 -17.25 -11.51 26.81
N ALA A 158 -17.56 -10.50 27.61
CA ALA A 158 -16.95 -10.28 28.91
C ALA A 158 -17.13 -11.56 29.77
N SER A 159 -16.02 -12.12 30.24
CA SER A 159 -16.05 -13.17 31.25
C SER A 159 -16.66 -12.61 32.54
N PRO A 160 -17.61 -13.31 33.19
CA PRO A 160 -18.12 -12.87 34.48
C PRO A 160 -16.97 -12.92 35.50
N GLN A 161 -16.63 -11.76 36.06
CA GLN A 161 -15.80 -11.68 37.25
C GLN A 161 -16.59 -12.26 38.42
N GLN A 162 -15.91 -13.10 39.21
CA GLN A 162 -16.39 -13.67 40.47
C GLN A 162 -16.69 -12.59 41.51
#